data_AF-A0A535FW95-F1
#
_entry.id   AF-A0A535FW95-F1
#
_cell.length_a   1.000
_cell.length_b   1.000
_cell.length_c   1.000
_cell.angle_alpha   90.00
_cell.angle_beta   90.00
_cell.angle_gamma   90.00
#
_symmetry.space_group_name_H-M   'P 1'
#
loop_
_entity.id
_entity.type
_entity.pdbx_description
1 polymer ?
#
loop_
_entity_poly.entity_id
_entity_poly.type
_entity_poly.pdbx_seq_one_letter_code
_entity_poly.pdbx_strand_id
1 'polypeptide(L)'
;MAQDPTDPTDVWAVGEWVPTNNTCVWGTAIVRLTFSPPGVKSLTPSAGPPFGNLVDIKGSDFFDQPSTSVKFGAQAATFRIISPDELVAVAPPSSATTFPAAVTVTVATPDGSSDPSTSTYTYIVRSESVAPAVPPSVITTARRSRAF
;
A
#
# COMPACT_ATOMS: atom_id res chain seq x y z
N MET A 1 -17.14 15.17 -24.89
CA MET A 1 -17.33 14.52 -23.57
C MET A 1 -17.90 15.55 -22.61
N ALA A 2 -18.85 15.18 -21.77
CA ALA A 2 -19.46 16.04 -20.75
C ALA A 2 -19.54 15.27 -19.43
N GLN A 3 -19.07 15.88 -18.34
CA GLN A 3 -19.19 15.30 -17.00
C GLN A 3 -20.66 15.29 -16.58
N ASP A 4 -21.11 14.23 -15.91
CA ASP A 4 -22.48 14.13 -15.41
C ASP A 4 -22.70 15.14 -14.27
N PRO A 5 -23.70 16.03 -14.37
CA PRO A 5 -23.98 17.01 -13.32
C PRO A 5 -24.45 16.40 -12.00
N THR A 6 -24.96 15.17 -12.03
CA THR A 6 -25.49 14.45 -10.86
C THR A 6 -24.48 13.49 -10.24
N ASP A 7 -23.48 13.06 -11.02
CA ASP A 7 -22.38 12.23 -10.55
C ASP A 7 -21.05 12.71 -11.15
N PRO A 8 -20.24 13.48 -10.40
CA PRO A 8 -18.99 14.02 -10.93
C PRO A 8 -17.96 12.94 -11.27
N THR A 9 -18.15 11.68 -10.89
CA THR A 9 -17.29 10.57 -11.32
C THR A 9 -17.65 10.07 -12.72
N ASP A 10 -18.79 10.48 -13.27
CA ASP A 10 -19.25 10.03 -14.57
C ASP A 10 -18.98 11.03 -15.69
N VAL A 11 -18.59 10.50 -16.84
CA VAL A 11 -18.40 11.24 -18.07
C VAL A 11 -19.18 10.60 -19.20
N TRP A 12 -20.00 11.41 -19.86
CA TRP A 12 -20.71 11.05 -21.08
C TRP A 12 -19.84 11.33 -22.31
N ALA A 13 -19.52 10.28 -23.05
CA ALA A 13 -18.83 10.34 -24.32
C ALA A 13 -19.82 10.04 -25.46
N VAL A 14 -19.73 10.82 -26.53
CA VAL A 14 -20.48 10.58 -27.77
C VAL A 14 -19.48 10.31 -28.87
N GLY A 15 -19.68 9.21 -29.58
CA GLY A 15 -18.85 8.81 -30.70
C GLY A 15 -19.71 8.45 -31.91
N GLU A 16 -19.19 8.79 -33.09
CA GLU A 16 -19.68 8.22 -34.34
C GLU A 16 -18.96 6.91 -34.59
N TRP A 17 -19.70 5.89 -35.01
CA TRP A 17 -19.18 4.55 -35.27
C TRP A 17 -19.73 4.04 -36.60
N VAL A 18 -18.87 3.39 -37.38
CA VAL A 18 -19.29 2.67 -38.59
C VAL A 18 -19.42 1.19 -38.21
N PRO A 19 -20.66 0.65 -38.12
CA PRO A 19 -20.89 -0.72 -37.65
C PRO A 19 -20.46 -1.81 -38.65
N THR A 20 -20.11 -1.41 -39.87
CA THR A 20 -19.80 -2.31 -40.99
C THR A 20 -18.63 -1.76 -41.81
N ASN A 21 -18.16 -2.50 -42.80
CA ASN A 21 -17.22 -1.99 -43.82
C ASN A 21 -17.88 -1.05 -44.84
N ASN A 22 -19.18 -0.76 -44.72
CA ASN A 22 -19.90 0.20 -45.56
C ASN A 22 -19.89 1.58 -44.91
N THR A 23 -19.14 2.51 -45.51
CA THR A 23 -18.97 3.88 -45.03
C THR A 23 -20.22 4.76 -45.15
N CYS A 24 -21.26 4.31 -45.85
CA CYS A 24 -22.55 5.00 -45.92
C CYS A 24 -23.47 4.73 -44.72
N VAL A 25 -23.13 3.75 -43.87
CA VAL A 25 -23.87 3.45 -42.65
C VAL A 25 -23.09 4.02 -41.48
N TRP A 26 -23.56 5.13 -40.92
CA TRP A 26 -23.01 5.72 -39.70
C TRP A 26 -24.02 5.56 -38.56
N GLY A 27 -23.51 5.31 -37.36
CA GLY A 27 -24.29 5.27 -36.13
C GLY A 27 -23.69 6.20 -35.10
N THR A 28 -24.53 6.65 -34.17
CA THR A 28 -24.08 7.36 -32.97
C THR A 28 -24.21 6.44 -31.77
N ALA A 29 -23.21 6.48 -30.89
CA ALA A 29 -23.25 5.81 -29.60
C ALA A 29 -22.99 6.82 -28.49
N ILE A 30 -23.70 6.64 -27.39
CA ILE A 30 -23.47 7.35 -26.13
C ILE A 30 -22.94 6.33 -25.14
N VAL A 31 -21.84 6.66 -24.48
CA VAL A 31 -21.21 5.83 -23.44
C VAL A 31 -21.08 6.65 -22.17
N ARG A 32 -21.33 6.02 -21.03
CA ARG A 32 -21.01 6.55 -19.70
C ARG A 32 -19.74 5.87 -19.20
N LEU A 33 -18.78 6.66 -18.75
CA LEU A 33 -17.53 6.22 -18.15
C LEU A 33 -17.52 6.67 -16.70
N THR A 34 -17.30 5.76 -15.76
CA THR A 34 -17.24 6.05 -14.31
C THR A 34 -15.80 5.98 -13.83
N PHE A 35 -15.34 7.04 -13.17
CA PHE A 35 -14.01 7.21 -12.60
C PHE A 35 -14.11 7.21 -11.07
N SER A 36 -14.06 6.03 -10.46
CA SER A 36 -14.08 5.90 -9.00
C SER A 36 -12.66 5.95 -8.46
N PRO A 37 -12.38 6.76 -7.41
CA PRO A 37 -11.10 6.68 -6.72
C PRO A 37 -10.93 5.29 -6.09
N PRO A 38 -9.69 4.79 -5.98
CA PRO A 38 -9.43 3.47 -5.44
C PRO A 38 -9.79 3.43 -3.96
N GLY A 39 -10.47 2.38 -3.53
CA GLY A 39 -10.81 2.16 -2.13
C GLY A 39 -9.78 1.25 -1.47
N VAL A 40 -9.28 1.60 -0.29
CA VAL A 40 -8.53 0.65 0.55
C VAL A 40 -9.39 0.28 1.75
N LYS A 41 -9.60 -1.03 1.93
CA LYS A 41 -10.51 -1.59 2.95
C LYS A 41 -9.77 -2.26 4.10
N SER A 42 -8.69 -2.99 3.80
CA SER A 42 -7.90 -3.67 4.82
C SER A 42 -6.47 -3.93 4.37
N LEU A 43 -5.56 -3.93 5.36
CA LEU A 43 -4.14 -4.23 5.21
C LEU A 43 -3.79 -5.46 6.03
N THR A 44 -3.25 -6.50 5.40
CA THR A 44 -2.87 -7.75 6.06
C THR A 44 -1.42 -8.12 5.74
N PRO A 45 -0.50 -8.09 6.71
CA PRO A 45 -0.66 -7.59 8.08
C PRO A 45 -0.78 -6.05 8.13
N SER A 46 -1.43 -5.50 9.16
CA SER A 46 -1.53 -4.05 9.40
C SER A 46 -0.35 -3.46 10.20
N ALA A 47 0.59 -4.32 10.59
CA ALA A 47 1.81 -3.94 11.28
C ALA A 47 2.99 -4.82 10.86
N GLY A 48 4.19 -4.26 10.94
CA GLY A 48 5.41 -4.99 10.56
C GLY A 48 6.69 -4.30 11.00
N PRO A 49 7.84 -4.95 10.74
CA PRO A 49 9.13 -4.45 11.16
C PRO A 49 9.52 -3.16 10.42
N PRO A 50 10.42 -2.34 11.00
CA PRO A 50 10.88 -1.10 10.38
C PRO A 50 11.61 -1.29 9.04
N PHE A 51 12.07 -2.51 8.75
CA PHE A 51 12.72 -2.84 7.48
C PHE A 51 11.75 -3.15 6.34
N GLY A 52 10.44 -3.18 6.62
CA GLY A 52 9.41 -3.52 5.65
C GLY A 52 9.06 -5.02 5.61
N ASN A 53 7.95 -5.31 4.94
CA ASN A 53 7.40 -6.65 4.73
C ASN A 53 6.37 -6.61 3.60
N LEU A 54 5.97 -7.80 3.14
CA LEU A 54 4.82 -7.93 2.25
C LEU A 54 3.53 -7.63 3.01
N VAL A 55 2.68 -6.84 2.39
CA VAL A 55 1.36 -6.43 2.86
C VAL A 55 0.37 -6.70 1.75
N ASP A 56 -0.62 -7.54 2.03
CA ASP A 56 -1.79 -7.73 1.19
C ASP A 56 -2.79 -6.59 1.46
N ILE A 57 -3.16 -5.88 0.40
CA ILE A 57 -4.03 -4.72 0.44
C ILE A 57 -5.30 -5.09 -0.31
N LYS A 58 -6.40 -5.17 0.43
CA LYS A 58 -7.74 -5.42 -0.12
C LYS A 58 -8.50 -4.11 -0.24
N GLY A 59 -9.25 -3.98 -1.33
CA GLY A 59 -9.86 -2.72 -1.70
C GLY A 59 -10.81 -2.85 -2.87
N SER A 60 -10.89 -1.78 -3.66
CA SER A 60 -11.65 -1.70 -4.91
C SER A 60 -10.94 -0.79 -5.90
N ASP A 61 -11.25 -0.98 -7.18
CA ASP A 61 -10.82 -0.12 -8.30
C ASP A 61 -9.29 -0.04 -8.46
N PHE A 62 -8.61 -1.16 -8.21
CA PHE A 62 -7.16 -1.30 -8.45
C PHE A 62 -6.87 -1.71 -9.89
N PHE A 63 -6.38 -0.76 -10.68
CA PHE A 63 -6.01 -0.99 -12.08
C PHE A 63 -4.50 -0.98 -12.29
N ASP A 64 -3.99 -1.98 -13.01
CA ASP A 64 -2.59 -2.03 -13.43
C ASP A 64 -2.37 -1.06 -14.59
N GLN A 65 -2.01 0.16 -14.22
CA GLN A 65 -1.80 1.30 -15.12
C GLN A 65 -0.49 1.99 -14.74
N PRO A 66 0.21 2.63 -15.70
CA PRO A 66 1.52 3.22 -15.46
C PRO A 66 1.53 4.39 -14.46
N SER A 67 0.37 5.00 -14.20
CA SER A 67 0.19 6.05 -13.20
C SER A 67 -0.30 5.55 -11.83
N THR A 68 -0.46 4.23 -11.67
CA THR A 68 -0.83 3.66 -10.36
C THR A 68 0.37 3.70 -9.42
N SER A 69 0.17 4.15 -8.18
CA SER A 69 1.22 4.23 -7.17
C SER A 69 0.69 3.90 -5.78
N VAL A 70 1.52 3.27 -4.95
CA VAL A 70 1.22 2.98 -3.54
C VAL A 70 2.23 3.68 -2.67
N LYS A 71 1.78 4.38 -1.64
CA LYS A 71 2.62 5.11 -0.68
C LYS A 71 2.30 4.72 0.74
N PHE A 72 3.35 4.57 1.55
CA PHE A 72 3.28 4.40 2.99
C PHE A 72 3.81 5.69 3.63
N GLY A 73 2.90 6.54 4.06
CA GLY A 73 3.18 7.93 4.45
C GLY A 73 3.78 8.70 3.27
N ALA A 74 5.05 9.09 3.41
CA ALA A 74 5.78 9.81 2.36
C ALA A 74 6.59 8.90 1.41
N GLN A 75 6.72 7.60 1.71
CA GLN A 75 7.58 6.68 0.95
C GLN A 75 6.78 5.90 -0.09
N ALA A 76 7.31 5.84 -1.31
CA ALA A 76 6.77 4.98 -2.35
C ALA A 76 7.06 3.51 -2.04
N ALA A 77 6.04 2.66 -2.19
CA ALA A 77 6.14 1.23 -2.08
C ALA A 77 6.23 0.58 -3.47
N THR A 78 6.93 -0.55 -3.55
CA THR A 78 6.81 -1.45 -4.70
C THR A 78 5.55 -2.28 -4.52
N PHE A 79 4.77 -2.48 -5.57
CA PHE A 79 3.52 -3.22 -5.48
C PHE A 79 3.27 -4.03 -6.75
N ARG A 80 2.35 -4.97 -6.65
CA ARG A 80 1.82 -5.75 -7.76
C ARG A 80 0.32 -5.91 -7.58
N ILE A 81 -0.45 -5.56 -8.60
CA ILE A 81 -1.90 -5.75 -8.60
C ILE A 81 -2.19 -7.20 -8.97
N ILE A 82 -3.00 -7.86 -8.15
CA ILE A 82 -3.43 -9.25 -8.36
C ILE A 82 -4.80 -9.25 -9.02
N SER A 83 -5.70 -8.38 -8.54
CA SER A 83 -7.04 -8.18 -9.07
C SER A 83 -7.53 -6.76 -8.76
N PRO A 84 -8.68 -6.32 -9.32
CA PRO A 84 -9.28 -5.02 -9.00
C PRO A 84 -9.54 -4.78 -7.51
N ASP A 85 -9.65 -5.85 -6.72
CA ASP A 85 -9.95 -5.79 -5.29
C ASP A 85 -8.76 -6.20 -4.40
N GLU A 86 -7.61 -6.54 -5.01
CA GLU A 86 -6.44 -7.06 -4.31
C GLU A 86 -5.13 -6.63 -4.97
N LEU A 87 -4.25 -6.04 -4.16
CA LEU A 87 -2.87 -5.79 -4.55
C LEU A 87 -1.94 -6.18 -3.41
N VAL A 88 -0.73 -6.60 -3.77
CA VAL A 88 0.33 -6.90 -2.82
C VAL A 88 1.35 -5.77 -2.89
N ALA A 89 1.61 -5.12 -1.76
CA ALA A 89 2.61 -4.08 -1.63
C ALA A 89 3.77 -4.54 -0.72
N VAL A 90 4.98 -4.13 -1.06
CA VAL A 90 6.15 -4.23 -0.21
C VAL A 90 6.26 -2.93 0.57
N ALA A 91 6.01 -2.99 1.88
CA ALA A 91 6.20 -1.84 2.75
C ALA A 91 7.67 -1.40 2.71
N PRO A 92 7.97 -0.12 2.42
CA PRO A 92 9.34 0.38 2.39
C PRO A 92 9.95 0.46 3.80
N PRO A 93 11.28 0.60 3.92
CA PRO A 93 11.93 0.80 5.21
C PRO A 93 11.49 2.12 5.83
N SER A 94 10.96 2.09 7.06
CA SER A 94 10.46 3.30 7.72
C SER A 94 11.57 4.31 7.96
N SER A 95 11.31 5.59 7.70
CA SER A 95 12.20 6.70 8.09
C SER A 95 12.03 7.14 9.55
N ALA A 96 11.20 6.46 10.33
CA ALA A 96 10.90 6.80 11.71
C ALA A 96 12.05 6.36 12.63
N THR A 97 12.40 7.21 13.59
CA THR A 97 13.42 6.91 14.62
C THR A 97 12.79 6.40 15.92
N THR A 98 11.49 6.62 16.12
CA THR A 98 10.72 6.21 17.30
C THR A 98 9.67 5.19 16.90
N PHE A 99 9.53 4.12 17.68
CA PHE A 99 8.55 3.05 17.45
C PHE A 99 7.66 2.86 18.68
N PRO A 100 6.36 2.58 18.52
CA PRO A 100 5.64 2.33 17.26
C PRO A 100 5.41 3.60 16.42
N ALA A 101 5.50 3.48 15.09
CA ALA A 101 5.25 4.57 14.16
C ALA A 101 4.09 4.23 13.22
N ALA A 102 3.00 4.97 13.31
CA ALA A 102 1.86 4.83 12.41
C ALA A 102 2.06 5.67 11.14
N VAL A 103 1.79 5.09 9.98
CA VAL A 103 1.80 5.76 8.67
C VAL A 103 0.48 5.49 7.96
N THR A 104 0.01 6.44 7.17
CA THR A 104 -1.15 6.23 6.30
C THR A 104 -0.74 5.48 5.05
N VAL A 105 -1.62 4.61 4.53
CA VAL A 105 -1.39 3.93 3.25
C VAL A 105 -2.32 4.55 2.22
N THR A 106 -1.73 5.04 1.13
CA THR A 106 -2.47 5.68 0.05
C THR A 106 -2.18 4.96 -1.26
N VAL A 107 -3.24 4.55 -1.94
CA VAL A 107 -3.20 4.04 -3.30
C VAL A 107 -3.72 5.14 -4.21
N ALA A 108 -2.97 5.50 -5.24
CA ALA A 108 -3.40 6.46 -6.25
C ALA A 108 -3.43 5.78 -7.62
N THR A 109 -4.57 5.89 -8.30
CA THR A 109 -4.78 5.49 -9.70
C THR A 109 -4.97 6.76 -10.55
N PRO A 110 -4.99 6.66 -11.89
CA PRO A 110 -5.38 7.82 -12.71
C PRO A 110 -6.80 8.32 -12.40
N ASP A 111 -7.66 7.48 -11.83
CA ASP A 111 -9.06 7.78 -11.51
C ASP A 111 -9.22 8.51 -10.16
N GLY A 112 -8.17 8.52 -9.33
CA GLY A 112 -8.14 9.25 -8.07
C GLY A 112 -7.19 8.67 -7.04
N SER A 113 -7.34 9.12 -5.79
CA SER A 113 -6.55 8.63 -4.66
C SER A 113 -7.46 8.07 -3.58
N SER A 114 -7.02 7.01 -2.92
CA SER A 114 -7.72 6.44 -1.77
C SER A 114 -7.70 7.37 -0.58
N ASP A 115 -8.72 7.28 0.26
CA ASP A 115 -8.78 8.01 1.51
C ASP A 115 -7.63 7.59 2.46
N PRO A 116 -6.75 8.50 2.89
CA PRO A 116 -5.62 8.15 3.75
C PRO A 116 -6.04 7.82 5.19
N SER A 117 -7.25 8.20 5.61
CA SER A 117 -7.76 8.01 6.97
C SER A 117 -8.27 6.60 7.24
N THR A 118 -8.63 5.83 6.20
CA THR A 118 -9.17 4.48 6.34
C THR A 118 -8.07 3.42 6.50
N SER A 119 -6.83 3.79 6.17
CA SER A 119 -5.74 2.83 5.98
C SER A 119 -4.51 3.26 6.76
N THR A 120 -4.34 2.69 7.95
CA THR A 120 -3.20 2.96 8.82
C THR A 120 -2.34 1.71 8.97
N TYR A 121 -1.05 1.86 8.72
CA TYR A 121 -0.03 0.83 8.88
C TYR A 121 0.91 1.18 10.02
N THR A 122 1.25 0.24 10.90
CA THR A 122 2.10 0.51 12.06
C THR A 122 3.44 -0.22 11.98
N TYR A 123 4.53 0.53 11.97
CA TYR A 123 5.86 -0.02 12.16
C TYR A 123 6.10 -0.33 13.64
N ILE A 124 6.38 -1.59 13.94
CA ILE A 124 6.69 -2.08 15.28
C ILE A 124 8.09 -2.71 15.29
N VAL A 125 8.91 -2.33 16.26
CA VAL A 125 10.06 -3.14 16.62
C VAL A 125 9.54 -4.35 17.37
N ARG A 126 10.02 -5.55 17.01
CA ARG A 126 9.78 -6.73 17.83
C ARG A 126 10.41 -6.41 19.19
N SER A 127 9.65 -6.51 20.28
CA SER A 127 10.23 -6.36 21.61
C SER A 127 11.32 -7.42 21.76
N GLU A 128 12.56 -7.00 21.95
CA GLU A 128 13.62 -7.92 22.35
C GLU A 128 13.17 -8.56 23.66
N SER A 129 13.00 -9.89 23.68
CA SER A 129 12.88 -10.60 24.95
C SER A 129 14.23 -10.48 25.62
N VAL A 130 14.37 -9.52 26.55
CA VAL A 130 15.54 -9.46 27.41
C VAL A 130 15.46 -10.70 28.31
N ALA A 131 16.15 -11.77 27.94
CA ALA A 131 16.41 -12.84 28.87
C ALA A 131 17.11 -12.22 30.11
N PRO A 132 16.74 -12.59 31.35
CA PRO A 132 17.43 -12.08 32.52
C PRO A 132 18.92 -12.38 32.36
N ALA A 133 19.77 -11.36 32.49
CA ALA A 133 21.21 -11.48 32.39
C ALA A 133 21.67 -12.61 33.32
N VAL A 134 22.25 -13.67 32.75
CA VAL A 134 22.97 -14.67 33.56
C VAL A 134 24.14 -13.92 34.20
N PRO A 135 24.22 -13.81 35.54
CA PRO A 135 25.32 -13.10 36.18
C PRO A 135 26.65 -13.81 35.89
N PRO A 136 27.77 -13.09 35.72
CA PRO A 136 29.06 -13.72 35.51
C PRO A 136 29.45 -14.53 36.75
N SER A 137 29.81 -15.80 36.56
CA SER A 137 30.45 -16.58 37.62
C SER A 137 31.84 -16.00 37.86
N VAL A 138 32.04 -15.38 39.01
CA VAL A 138 33.36 -14.92 39.47
C VAL A 138 34.19 -16.18 39.76
N ILE A 139 35.10 -16.54 38.86
CA ILE A 139 36.15 -17.52 39.16
C ILE A 139 37.23 -16.80 39.98
N THR A 140 37.12 -16.86 41.31
CA THR A 140 38.24 -16.50 42.20
C THR A 140 39.29 -17.61 42.13
N THR A 141 40.20 -17.55 41.16
CA THR A 141 41.40 -18.39 41.20
C THR A 141 42.31 -17.88 42.31
N ALA A 142 42.28 -18.54 43.46
CA ALA A 142 43.18 -18.29 44.58
C ALA A 142 44.64 -18.52 44.14
N ARG A 143 45.40 -17.45 43.99
CA ARG A 143 46.87 -17.51 43.82
C ARG A 143 47.48 -17.97 45.15
N ARG A 144 47.68 -19.28 45.33
CA ARG A 144 48.58 -19.80 46.38
C ARG A 144 50.02 -19.51 45.96
N SER A 145 50.54 -18.34 46.33
CA SER A 145 51.97 -18.13 46.46
C SER A 145 52.44 -18.78 47.77
N ARG A 146 53.27 -19.82 47.70
CA ARG A 146 54.16 -20.18 48.81
C ARG A 146 55.52 -20.59 48.27
N ALA A 147 56.50 -19.79 48.65
CA ALA A 147 57.92 -20.09 48.61
C ALA A 147 58.23 -21.29 49.52
N PHE A 148 59.18 -22.14 49.09
CA PHE A 148 60.46 -22.39 49.76
C PHE A 148 61.35 -23.21 48.81
#